data_AF-A0A0S9KE52-F1
#
_entry.id   AF-A0A0S9KE52-F1
#
_cell.length_a   1.000
_cell.length_b   1.000
_cell.length_c   1.000
_cell.angle_alpha   90.00
_cell.angle_beta   90.00
_cell.angle_gamma   90.00
#
_symmetry.space_group_name_H-M   'P 1'
#
loop_
_entity.id
_entity.type
_entity.pdbx_description
1 polymer ?
#
loop_
_entity_poly.entity_id
_entity_poly.type
_entity_poly.pdbx_seq_one_letter_code
_entity_poly.pdbx_strand_id
1 'polypeptide(L)'
;MRHLPEGTCLQCEQTRDEVRREHTICGIEGGYEYRELIEQWDRHHWRDWSDAELRTFGIREERWADIRRLILADLDWVAVEERCARDGHTPPDDLDASGRCATCFSLIPQIATAVEAR
;
A
#
# COMPACT_ATOMS: atom_id res chain seq x y z
N MET A 1 5.27 10.21 -2.65
CA MET A 1 5.41 9.12 -1.67
C MET A 1 5.45 9.72 -0.28
N ARG A 2 4.60 9.24 0.62
CA ARG A 2 4.43 9.70 2.00
C ARG A 2 4.93 8.62 2.95
N HIS A 3 5.92 8.96 3.76
CA HIS A 3 6.34 8.14 4.89
C HIS A 3 5.46 8.39 6.09
N LEU A 4 4.98 7.32 6.71
CA LEU A 4 4.23 7.44 7.95
C LEU A 4 5.12 7.25 9.18
N PRO A 5 4.89 8.02 10.27
CA PRO A 5 5.57 7.83 11.54
C PRO A 5 5.41 6.41 12.10
N GLU A 6 6.33 5.99 12.95
CA GLU A 6 6.18 4.73 13.70
C GLU A 6 4.88 4.76 14.53
N GLY A 7 4.19 3.61 14.62
CA GLY A 7 2.93 3.49 15.35
C GLY A 7 1.70 3.95 14.58
N THR A 8 1.85 4.43 13.34
CA THR A 8 0.76 4.67 12.38
C THR A 8 0.56 3.47 11.48
N CYS A 9 -0.69 3.14 11.14
CA CYS A 9 -1.00 2.10 10.18
C CYS A 9 -0.71 2.54 8.73
N LEU A 10 0.05 1.73 7.99
CA LEU A 10 0.43 1.96 6.58
C LEU A 10 -0.73 1.82 5.58
N GLN A 11 -1.95 1.54 6.05
CA GLN A 11 -3.14 1.44 5.20
C GLN A 11 -4.16 2.54 5.49
N CYS A 12 -4.47 2.75 6.78
CA CYS A 12 -5.54 3.65 7.20
C CYS A 12 -5.00 5.03 7.64
N GLU A 13 -3.68 5.19 7.72
CA GLU A 13 -2.99 6.41 8.18
C GLU A 13 -3.31 6.84 9.62
N GLN A 14 -4.02 6.01 10.40
CA GLN A 14 -4.36 6.30 11.80
C GLN A 14 -3.34 5.66 12.75
N THR A 15 -3.14 6.32 13.89
CA THR A 15 -2.49 5.78 15.08
C THR A 15 -3.45 4.91 15.89
N ARG A 16 -2.92 4.05 16.78
CA ARG A 16 -3.78 3.20 17.65
C ARG A 16 -4.71 4.02 18.55
N ASP A 17 -4.27 5.20 18.97
CA ASP A 17 -5.08 6.06 19.84
C ASP A 17 -6.21 6.76 19.06
N GLU A 18 -5.96 7.14 17.80
CA GLU A 18 -7.01 7.64 16.91
C GLU A 18 -8.06 6.56 16.64
N VAL A 19 -7.64 5.33 16.37
CA VAL A 19 -8.55 4.19 16.17
C VAL A 19 -9.44 3.96 17.40
N ARG A 20 -8.86 3.99 18.60
CA ARG A 20 -9.60 3.85 19.86
C ARG A 20 -10.58 5.00 20.08
N ARG A 21 -10.15 6.23 19.81
CA ARG A 21 -10.94 7.45 20.02
C ARG A 21 -12.11 7.55 19.04
N GLU A 22 -11.87 7.20 17.79
CA GLU A 22 -12.82 7.37 16.69
C GLU A 22 -13.65 6.11 16.44
N HIS A 23 -13.35 5.03 17.16
CA HIS A 23 -13.97 3.71 16.97
C HIS A 23 -13.90 3.25 15.50
N THR A 24 -12.83 3.62 14.80
CA THR A 24 -12.63 3.19 13.42
C THR A 24 -12.17 1.74 13.37
N ILE A 25 -12.42 1.14 12.22
CA ILE A 25 -12.08 -0.24 11.96
C ILE A 25 -10.69 -0.28 11.33
N CYS A 26 -9.67 -0.01 12.14
CA CYS A 26 -8.30 -0.21 11.75
C CYS A 26 -7.69 -1.20 12.75
N GLY A 27 -7.90 -2.49 12.46
CA GLY A 27 -7.43 -3.57 13.30
C GLY A 27 -8.22 -3.78 14.61
N ILE A 28 -9.52 -4.09 14.53
CA ILE A 28 -10.24 -4.75 15.64
C ILE A 28 -10.34 -6.26 15.39
N GLU A 29 -9.64 -7.06 16.20
CA GLU A 29 -9.77 -8.52 16.25
C GLU A 29 -10.86 -8.85 17.27
N GLY A 30 -11.89 -9.61 16.87
CA GLY A 30 -12.80 -10.26 17.82
C GLY A 30 -14.23 -9.71 17.99
N GLY A 31 -14.78 -8.99 17.01
CA GLY A 31 -16.22 -8.68 16.98
C GLY A 31 -17.03 -9.75 16.23
N TYR A 32 -18.08 -10.29 16.85
CA TYR A 32 -18.92 -11.43 16.38
C TYR A 32 -19.58 -11.26 15.00
N GLU A 33 -19.49 -10.09 14.34
CA GLU A 33 -20.17 -9.77 13.08
C GLU A 33 -19.22 -9.49 11.89
N TYR A 34 -17.90 -9.70 12.03
CA TYR A 34 -16.95 -9.10 11.08
C TYR A 34 -15.95 -10.07 10.42
N ARG A 35 -16.44 -11.16 9.82
CA ARG A 35 -15.56 -12.07 9.04
C ARG A 35 -14.80 -11.38 7.90
N GLU A 36 -15.38 -10.34 7.29
CA GLU A 36 -14.75 -9.56 6.23
C GLU A 36 -13.57 -8.70 6.75
N LEU A 37 -13.55 -8.35 8.04
CA LEU A 37 -12.45 -7.59 8.64
C LEU A 37 -11.23 -8.44 8.96
N ILE A 38 -11.41 -9.75 9.17
CA ILE A 38 -10.30 -10.68 9.36
C ILE A 38 -9.45 -10.75 8.07
N GLU A 39 -10.08 -10.71 6.89
CA GLU A 39 -9.37 -10.67 5.60
C GLU A 39 -8.67 -9.32 5.36
N GLN A 40 -9.17 -8.22 5.94
CA GLN A 40 -8.54 -6.90 5.87
C GLN A 40 -7.43 -6.72 6.91
N TRP A 41 -7.36 -7.57 7.95
CA TRP A 41 -6.35 -7.50 9.00
C TRP A 41 -4.93 -7.58 8.45
N ASP A 42 -4.69 -8.51 7.51
CA ASP A 42 -3.40 -8.64 6.83
C ASP A 42 -3.02 -7.39 6.02
N ARG A 43 -4.00 -6.53 5.68
CA ARG A 43 -3.76 -5.26 4.99
C ARG A 43 -3.43 -4.12 5.95
N HIS A 44 -3.69 -4.25 7.25
CA HIS A 44 -3.38 -3.22 8.24
C HIS A 44 -1.96 -3.38 8.80
N HIS A 45 -0.99 -2.74 8.13
CA HIS A 45 0.41 -2.77 8.53
C HIS A 45 0.74 -1.71 9.59
N TRP A 46 0.79 -2.11 10.86
CA TRP A 46 1.29 -1.24 11.94
C TRP A 46 2.81 -1.23 12.06
N ARG A 47 3.45 -2.29 11.54
CA ARG A 47 4.90 -2.45 11.50
C ARG A 47 5.44 -2.04 10.14
N ASP A 48 6.75 -1.92 10.08
CA ASP A 48 7.50 -1.74 8.84
C ASP A 48 7.30 -2.93 7.90
N TRP A 49 7.35 -2.64 6.60
CA TRP A 49 7.48 -3.68 5.58
C TRP A 49 8.78 -4.45 5.79
N SER A 50 8.65 -5.76 5.90
CA SER A 50 9.77 -6.68 6.02
C SER A 50 10.44 -6.90 4.65
N ASP A 51 11.68 -7.35 4.68
CA ASP A 51 12.47 -7.67 3.47
C ASP A 51 11.77 -8.70 2.59
N ALA A 52 11.10 -9.68 3.20
CA ALA A 52 10.35 -10.70 2.50
C ALA A 52 9.14 -10.11 1.76
N GLU A 53 8.44 -9.16 2.37
CA GLU A 53 7.32 -8.45 1.75
C GLU A 53 7.81 -7.58 0.61
N LEU A 54 8.82 -6.72 0.84
CA LEU A 54 9.40 -5.85 -0.18
C LEU A 54 9.95 -6.63 -1.38
N ARG A 55 10.53 -7.80 -1.14
CA ARG A 55 10.96 -8.72 -2.19
C ARG A 55 9.77 -9.28 -2.98
N THR A 56 8.64 -9.57 -2.34
CA THR A 56 7.42 -10.04 -2.99
C THR A 56 6.82 -8.96 -3.91
N PHE A 57 6.94 -7.69 -3.55
CA PHE A 57 6.62 -6.55 -4.42
C PHE A 57 7.61 -6.38 -5.59
N GLY A 58 8.71 -7.14 -5.62
CA GLY A 58 9.71 -7.08 -6.67
C GLY A 58 10.60 -5.83 -6.59
N ILE A 59 10.70 -5.22 -5.40
CA ILE A 59 11.45 -4.00 -5.17
C ILE A 59 12.91 -4.34 -4.85
N ARG A 60 13.84 -3.64 -5.50
CA ARG A 60 15.28 -3.84 -5.30
C ARG A 60 15.75 -3.48 -3.88
N GLU A 61 16.72 -4.23 -3.38
CA GLU A 61 17.18 -4.17 -1.99
C GLU A 61 17.74 -2.79 -1.61
N GLU A 62 18.37 -2.08 -2.57
CA GLU A 62 18.89 -0.74 -2.35
C GLU A 62 17.83 0.31 -1.98
N ARG A 63 16.54 0.07 -2.31
CA ARG A 63 15.44 0.99 -1.98
C ARG A 63 14.76 0.65 -0.67
N TRP A 64 15.04 -0.50 -0.05
CA TRP A 64 14.24 -0.98 1.07
C TRP A 64 14.23 -0.03 2.26
N ALA A 65 15.38 0.53 2.61
CA ALA A 65 15.50 1.51 3.69
C ALA A 65 14.58 2.73 3.47
N ASP A 66 14.41 3.12 2.22
CA ASP A 66 13.63 4.31 1.84
C ASP A 66 12.13 4.05 1.75
N ILE A 67 11.66 2.79 1.84
CA ILE A 67 10.24 2.49 1.55
C ILE A 67 9.51 1.70 2.65
N ARG A 68 10.21 1.31 3.72
CA ARG A 68 9.64 0.48 4.80
C ARG A 68 8.40 1.07 5.48
N ARG A 69 8.24 2.38 5.41
CA ARG A 69 7.14 3.15 6.02
C ARG A 69 6.24 3.84 5.00
N LEU A 70 6.29 3.44 3.73
CA LEU A 70 5.32 3.92 2.76
C LEU A 70 3.95 3.32 3.04
N ILE A 71 2.92 4.11 2.77
CA ILE A 71 1.56 3.60 2.71
C ILE A 71 1.45 2.55 1.61
N LEU A 72 0.52 1.60 1.74
CA LEU A 72 0.37 0.53 0.76
C LEU A 72 0.25 1.08 -0.66
N ALA A 73 -0.58 2.10 -0.88
CA ALA A 73 -0.78 2.73 -2.19
C ALA A 73 0.51 3.28 -2.82
N ASP A 74 1.40 3.87 -2.01
CA ASP A 74 2.70 4.36 -2.48
C ASP A 74 3.68 3.21 -2.73
N LEU A 75 3.66 2.16 -1.89
CA LEU A 75 4.48 0.96 -2.09
C LEU A 75 4.10 0.23 -3.38
N ASP A 76 2.81 0.14 -3.63
CA ASP A 76 2.16 -0.37 -4.83
C ASP A 76 2.61 0.40 -6.08
N TRP A 77 2.68 1.73 -6.01
CA TRP A 77 3.25 2.55 -7.07
C TRP A 77 4.75 2.28 -7.28
N VAL A 78 5.53 2.20 -6.20
CA VAL A 78 6.97 1.86 -6.29
C VAL A 78 7.19 0.50 -6.96
N ALA A 79 6.34 -0.50 -6.68
CA ALA A 79 6.41 -1.80 -7.34
C ALA A 79 6.22 -1.71 -8.86
N VAL A 80 5.36 -0.79 -9.32
CA VAL A 80 5.18 -0.49 -10.76
C VAL A 80 6.43 0.18 -11.33
N GLU A 81 6.98 1.20 -10.66
CA GLU A 81 8.22 1.87 -11.09
C GLU A 81 9.35 0.87 -11.31
N GLU A 82 9.54 -0.04 -10.34
CA GLU A 82 10.58 -1.07 -10.37
C GLU A 82 10.41 -2.04 -11.53
N ARG A 83 9.16 -2.37 -11.86
CA ARG A 83 8.86 -3.26 -12.97
C ARG A 83 9.05 -2.58 -14.32
N CYS A 84 8.54 -1.36 -14.49
CA CYS A 84 8.74 -0.57 -15.70
C CYS A 84 10.25 -0.37 -15.97
N ALA A 85 11.01 -0.02 -14.93
CA ALA A 85 12.46 0.14 -15.02
C ALA A 85 13.18 -1.15 -15.47
N ARG A 86 12.73 -2.32 -14.98
CA ARG A 86 13.24 -3.63 -15.43
C ARG A 86 12.95 -3.90 -16.90
N ASP A 87 11.81 -3.44 -17.39
CA ASP A 87 11.37 -3.55 -18.78
C ASP A 87 11.86 -2.38 -19.66
N GLY A 88 12.78 -1.54 -19.14
CA GLY A 88 13.48 -0.51 -19.90
C GLY A 88 12.64 0.72 -20.26
N HIS A 89 11.57 1.02 -19.53
CA HIS A 89 10.75 2.22 -19.73
C HIS A 89 10.32 2.86 -18.40
N THR A 90 9.83 4.09 -18.48
CA THR A 90 9.24 4.77 -17.33
C THR A 90 7.73 4.48 -17.26
N PRO A 91 7.16 4.30 -16.06
CA PRO A 91 5.70 4.26 -15.94
C PRO A 91 5.08 5.55 -16.50
N PRO A 92 3.89 5.50 -17.10
CA PRO A 92 3.20 6.69 -17.58
C PRO A 92 2.75 7.57 -16.40
N ASP A 93 2.69 8.89 -16.62
CA ASP A 93 2.26 9.86 -15.59
C ASP A 93 0.78 9.67 -15.19
N ASP A 94 -0.04 9.15 -16.11
CA ASP A 94 -1.44 8.81 -15.90
C ASP A 94 -1.70 7.34 -16.25
N LEU A 95 -2.53 6.68 -15.44
CA LEU A 95 -3.02 5.34 -15.72
C LEU A 95 -3.98 5.37 -16.90
N ASP A 96 -3.89 4.37 -17.78
CA ASP A 96 -4.99 4.14 -18.71
C ASP A 96 -6.26 3.71 -17.96
N ALA A 97 -7.41 3.71 -18.63
CA ALA A 97 -8.70 3.32 -18.03
C ALA A 97 -8.71 1.87 -17.48
N SER A 98 -7.68 1.07 -17.78
CA SER A 98 -7.53 -0.31 -17.31
C SER A 98 -6.68 -0.42 -16.04
N GLY A 99 -6.09 0.68 -15.56
CA GLY A 99 -5.18 0.67 -14.44
C GLY A 99 -3.92 -0.14 -14.74
N ARG A 100 -3.40 -0.06 -15.97
CA ARG A 100 -2.20 -0.81 -16.38
C ARG A 100 -1.18 0.10 -17.01
N CYS A 101 0.09 -0.30 -16.91
CA CYS A 101 1.12 0.29 -17.75
C CYS A 101 0.90 -0.18 -19.20
N ALA A 102 0.76 0.75 -20.14
CA ALA A 102 0.52 0.44 -21.55
C ALA A 102 1.68 -0.33 -22.23
N THR A 103 2.87 -0.32 -21.63
CA THR A 103 4.07 -0.95 -22.21
C THR A 103 4.30 -2.36 -21.67
N CYS A 104 4.22 -2.56 -20.35
CA CYS A 104 4.44 -3.87 -19.72
C CYS A 104 3.17 -4.61 -19.28
N PHE A 105 1.99 -4.00 -19.46
CA PHE A 105 0.67 -4.54 -19.06
C PHE A 105 0.55 -4.91 -17.58
N SER A 106 1.50 -4.43 -16.79
CA SER A 106 1.53 -4.59 -15.34
C SER A 106 0.30 -3.95 -14.75
N LEU A 107 -0.40 -4.70 -13.90
CA LEU A 107 -1.45 -4.15 -13.06
C LEU A 107 -0.82 -3.05 -12.22
N ILE A 108 -1.27 -1.83 -12.47
CA ILE A 108 -1.03 -0.72 -11.58
C ILE A 108 -2.18 -0.80 -10.58
N PRO A 109 -1.92 -1.16 -9.32
CA PRO A 109 -2.94 -1.14 -8.29
C PRO A 109 -3.69 0.18 -8.38
N GLN A 110 -5.01 0.10 -8.48
CA GLN A 110 -5.86 1.28 -8.47
C GLN A 110 -5.61 1.96 -7.13
N ILE A 111 -4.75 2.98 -7.13
CA ILE A 111 -4.77 3.97 -6.08
C ILE A 111 -6.17 4.52 -6.18
N ALA A 112 -7.02 4.22 -5.19
CA ALA A 112 -8.31 4.87 -5.06
C ALA A 112 -8.00 6.36 -4.97
N THR A 113 -8.02 7.03 -6.12
CA THR A 113 -7.91 8.47 -6.14
C THR A 113 -9.06 8.97 -5.28
N ALA A 114 -8.84 10.00 -4.47
CA ALA A 114 -9.81 10.55 -3.52
C ALA A 114 -11.15 11.01 -4.15
N VAL A 115 -11.36 10.75 -5.44
CA VAL A 115 -12.56 10.99 -6.23
C VAL A 115 -13.62 9.89 -6.01
N GLU A 116 -13.25 8.66 -5.63
CA GLU A 116 -14.22 7.56 -5.45
C GLU A 116 -14.71 7.39 -4.00
N ALA A 117 -14.20 8.18 -3.06
CA ALA A 117 -14.58 8.14 -1.64
C ALA A 117 -15.58 9.25 -1.22
N ARG A 118 -16.38 9.77 -2.16
CA ARG A 118 -17.43 10.77 -1.89
C ARG A 118 -18.83 10.22 -2.13
#